data_AF-A0A0P0Z379-F1
#
_entry.id   AF-A0A0P0Z379-F1
#
_cell.length_a   1.000
_cell.length_b   1.000
_cell.length_c   1.000
_cell.angle_alpha   90.00
_cell.angle_beta   90.00
_cell.angle_gamma   90.00
#
_symmetry.space_group_name_H-M   'P 1'
#
loop_
_entity.id
_entity.type
_entity.pdbx_description
1 polymer ?
#
loop_
_entity_poly.entity_id
_entity_poly.type
_entity_poly.pdbx_seq_one_letter_code
_entity_poly.pdbx_strand_id
1 'polypeptide(L)'
;MFGGVFGLTYVQTGRWGGLPVTQLLAVLSRGLGFPFAVLLALGRPSSLPVLRWVSTGTIEIVRGLPLIGLLFVASIHLPPLPSPRADDR
;
A
#
# COMPACT_ATOMS: atom_id res chain seq x y z
N MET A 1 6.20 -12.10 -17.26
CA MET A 1 4.74 -12.04 -17.53
C MET A 1 4.59 -11.84 -19.02
N PHE A 2 4.16 -12.87 -19.74
CA PHE A 2 3.86 -12.77 -21.16
C PHE A 2 2.34 -12.66 -21.32
N GLY A 3 1.86 -11.62 -22.00
CA GLY A 3 0.51 -11.65 -22.58
C GLY A 3 0.50 -12.55 -23.81
N GLY A 4 -0.66 -12.91 -24.35
CA GLY A 4 -0.73 -13.78 -25.55
C GLY A 4 -1.29 -15.18 -25.34
N VAL A 5 -1.54 -15.61 -24.09
CA VAL A 5 -2.11 -16.92 -23.77
C VAL A 5 -3.64 -16.80 -23.65
N PHE A 6 -4.40 -17.81 -24.07
CA PHE A 6 -5.88 -17.83 -24.08
C PHE A 6 -6.55 -16.76 -24.96
N GLY A 7 -5.94 -16.35 -26.08
CA GLY A 7 -6.52 -15.39 -27.02
C GLY A 7 -6.42 -13.92 -26.58
N LEU A 8 -5.69 -13.64 -25.49
CA LEU A 8 -5.39 -12.29 -25.04
C LEU A 8 -4.29 -11.64 -25.90
N THR A 9 -4.35 -10.31 -26.06
CA THR A 9 -3.31 -9.56 -26.78
C THR A 9 -1.96 -9.63 -26.06
N TYR A 10 -0.89 -9.73 -26.85
CA TYR A 10 0.47 -9.71 -26.33
C TYR A 10 0.80 -8.32 -25.74
N VAL A 11 1.15 -8.29 -24.45
CA VAL A 11 1.56 -7.06 -23.76
C VAL A 11 3.05 -7.16 -23.45
N GLN A 12 3.82 -6.23 -24.01
CA GLN A 12 5.26 -6.12 -23.80
C GLN A 12 5.59 -6.02 -22.30
N THR A 13 6.65 -6.70 -21.86
CA THR A 13 7.06 -6.79 -20.44
C THR A 13 7.17 -5.43 -19.74
N GLY A 14 7.59 -4.39 -20.46
CA GLY A 14 7.68 -3.02 -19.92
C GLY A 14 6.35 -2.39 -19.50
N ARG A 15 5.20 -2.87 -20.01
CA ARG A 15 3.86 -2.38 -19.64
C ARG A 15 3.27 -3.05 -18.40
N TRP A 16 3.91 -4.10 -17.88
CA TRP A 16 3.45 -4.79 -16.69
C TRP A 16 3.83 -4.10 -15.38
N GLY A 17 4.61 -3.01 -15.42
CA GLY A 17 5.28 -2.44 -14.25
C GLY A 17 4.41 -2.29 -12.98
N GLY A 18 3.16 -1.86 -13.11
CA GLY A 18 2.28 -1.69 -11.95
C GLY A 18 1.85 -3.00 -11.28
N LEU A 19 1.66 -4.07 -12.04
CA LEU A 19 1.04 -5.30 -11.55
C LEU A 19 1.92 -6.06 -10.54
N PRO A 20 3.22 -6.31 -10.80
CA PRO A 20 4.13 -6.88 -9.81
C PRO A 20 4.31 -5.98 -8.59
N VAL A 21 4.33 -4.65 -8.78
CA VAL A 21 4.50 -3.69 -7.68
C VAL A 21 3.30 -3.74 -6.73
N THR A 22 2.07 -3.68 -7.25
CA THR A 22 0.86 -3.83 -6.44
C THR A 22 0.79 -5.19 -5.76
N GLN A 23 1.14 -6.28 -6.46
CA GLN A 23 1.17 -7.63 -5.89
C GLN A 23 2.15 -7.71 -4.71
N LEU A 24 3.37 -7.20 -4.89
CA LEU A 24 4.41 -7.17 -3.85
C LEU A 24 3.94 -6.36 -2.64
N LEU A 25 3.46 -5.14 -2.86
CA LEU A 25 2.91 -4.28 -1.81
C LEU A 25 1.75 -4.96 -1.08
N ALA A 26 0.84 -5.63 -1.80
CA ALA A 26 -0.32 -6.28 -1.21
C ALA A 26 0.04 -7.49 -0.35
N VAL A 27 1.04 -8.27 -0.77
CA VAL A 27 1.53 -9.43 0.00
C VAL A 27 2.29 -8.97 1.23
N LEU A 28 3.20 -8.00 1.08
CA LEU A 28 3.94 -7.44 2.21
C LEU A 28 3.01 -6.74 3.22
N SER A 29 2.08 -5.91 2.73
CA SER A 29 1.11 -5.22 3.57
C SER A 29 0.19 -6.19 4.30
N ARG A 30 -0.28 -7.27 3.65
CA ARG A 30 -1.07 -8.29 4.35
C ARG A 30 -0.24 -9.09 5.32
N GLY A 31 0.99 -9.47 4.96
CA GLY A 31 1.88 -10.25 5.80
C GLY A 31 2.27 -9.54 7.10
N LEU A 32 2.48 -8.22 7.06
CA LEU A 32 2.88 -7.43 8.23
C LEU A 32 1.69 -6.70 8.89
N GLY A 33 0.77 -6.17 8.09
CA GLY A 33 -0.36 -5.39 8.58
C GLY A 33 -1.42 -6.24 9.29
N PHE A 34 -1.67 -7.46 8.81
CA PHE A 34 -2.62 -8.36 9.46
C PHE A 34 -2.20 -8.76 10.89
N PRO A 35 -0.99 -9.31 11.14
CA PRO A 35 -0.59 -9.67 12.50
C PRO A 35 -0.51 -8.45 13.43
N PHE A 36 -0.07 -7.30 12.93
CA PHE A 36 -0.05 -6.06 13.71
C PHE A 36 -1.47 -5.62 14.11
N ALA A 37 -2.42 -5.65 13.17
CA ALA A 37 -3.83 -5.34 13.46
C ALA A 37 -4.44 -6.31 14.47
N VAL A 38 -4.13 -7.61 14.38
CA VAL A 38 -4.57 -8.63 15.35
C VAL A 38 -4.01 -8.34 16.74
N LEU A 39 -2.71 -8.02 16.85
CA LEU A 39 -2.08 -7.69 18.13
C LEU A 39 -2.77 -6.48 18.79
N LEU A 40 -3.05 -5.43 18.02
CA LEU A 40 -3.80 -4.28 18.51
C LEU A 40 -5.22 -4.66 18.92
N ALA A 41 -5.93 -5.47 18.13
CA ALA A 41 -7.30 -5.90 18.44
C ALA A 41 -7.39 -6.67 19.77
N LEU A 42 -6.40 -7.50 20.09
CA LEU A 42 -6.31 -8.22 21.38
C LEU A 42 -6.09 -7.28 22.57
N GLY A 43 -5.42 -6.13 22.36
CA GLY A 43 -5.23 -5.12 23.40
C GLY A 43 -6.47 -4.30 23.76
N ARG A 44 -7.47 -4.23 22.87
CA ARG A 44 -8.71 -3.47 23.05
C ARG A 44 -9.56 -3.92 24.26
N PRO A 45 -9.80 -5.22 24.49
CA PRO A 45 -10.54 -5.70 25.67
C PRO A 45 -9.68 -5.80 26.94
N SER A 46 -8.41 -5.39 26.94
CA SER A 46 -7.55 -5.59 28.12
C SER A 46 -7.99 -4.74 29.33
N SER A 47 -7.76 -5.26 30.53
CA SER A 47 -8.01 -4.58 31.80
C SER A 47 -6.99 -3.48 32.10
N LEU A 48 -5.86 -3.45 31.39
CA LEU A 48 -4.84 -2.41 31.52
C LEU A 48 -5.28 -1.16 30.74
N PRO A 49 -5.51 -0.01 31.40
CA PRO A 49 -6.07 1.18 30.75
C PRO A 49 -5.18 1.70 29.63
N VAL A 50 -3.85 1.71 29.82
CA VAL A 50 -2.89 2.21 28.83
C VAL A 50 -2.97 1.42 27.51
N LEU A 51 -2.97 0.09 27.59
CA LEU A 51 -2.98 -0.77 26.40
C LEU A 51 -4.30 -0.64 25.62
N ARG A 52 -5.41 -0.49 26.34
CA ARG A 52 -6.73 -0.26 25.75
C ARG A 52 -6.81 1.09 25.04
N TRP A 53 -6.27 2.16 25.63
CA TRP A 53 -6.26 3.49 25.02
C TRP A 53 -5.40 3.54 23.76
N VAL A 54 -4.19 2.97 23.79
CA VAL A 54 -3.30 2.90 22.63
C VAL A 54 -3.95 2.10 21.49
N SER A 55 -4.45 0.89 21.78
CA SER A 55 -5.13 0.06 20.78
C SER A 55 -6.34 0.76 20.17
N THR A 56 -7.24 1.28 21.01
CA THR A 56 -8.47 1.93 20.53
C THR A 56 -8.15 3.20 19.74
N GLY A 57 -7.24 4.03 20.24
CA GLY A 57 -6.82 5.26 19.58
C GLY A 57 -6.21 4.98 18.21
N THR A 58 -5.26 4.04 18.11
CA THR A 58 -4.65 3.68 16.83
C THR A 58 -5.69 3.13 15.84
N ILE A 59 -6.60 2.27 16.28
CA ILE A 59 -7.65 1.69 15.41
C ILE A 59 -8.61 2.78 14.90
N GLU A 60 -9.09 3.66 15.78
CA GLU A 60 -10.05 4.71 15.41
C GLU A 60 -9.40 5.77 14.52
N ILE A 61 -8.15 6.15 14.76
CA ILE A 61 -7.42 7.10 13.88
C ILE A 61 -7.26 6.53 12.48
N VAL A 62 -6.77 5.28 12.35
CA VAL A 62 -6.55 4.66 11.03
C VAL A 62 -7.87 4.51 10.28
N ARG A 63 -8.97 4.20 10.96
CA ARG A 63 -10.30 4.08 10.36
C ARG A 63 -10.93 5.42 10.00
N GLY A 64 -10.62 6.48 10.76
CA GLY A 64 -11.07 7.85 10.51
C GLY A 64 -10.28 8.56 9.41
N LEU A 65 -9.11 8.05 9.03
CA LEU A 65 -8.28 8.64 7.99
C LEU A 65 -8.86 8.37 6.58
N PRO A 66 -9.14 9.41 5.77
CA PRO A 66 -9.60 9.22 4.41
C PRO A 66 -8.45 8.72 3.52
N LEU A 67 -8.59 7.52 2.95
CA LEU A 67 -7.58 6.96 2.04
C LEU A 67 -7.33 7.86 0.83
N ILE A 68 -8.39 8.49 0.30
CA ILE A 68 -8.28 9.43 -0.82
C ILE A 68 -7.43 10.66 -0.47
N GLY A 69 -7.46 11.12 0.78
CA GLY A 69 -6.62 12.22 1.24
C GLY A 69 -5.14 11.83 1.26
N LEU A 70 -4.84 10.61 1.69
CA LEU A 70 -3.47 10.10 1.69
C LEU A 70 -2.95 9.90 0.26
N LEU A 71 -3.79 9.40 -0.65
CA LEU A 71 -3.46 9.29 -2.08
C LEU A 71 -3.16 10.67 -2.69
N PHE A 72 -3.93 11.70 -2.33
CA PHE A 72 -3.72 13.06 -2.82
C PHE A 72 -2.40 13.67 -2.32
N VAL A 73 -2.10 13.52 -1.03
CA VAL A 73 -0.82 13.96 -0.45
C VAL A 73 0.35 13.25 -1.14
N ALA A 74 0.26 11.93 -1.34
CA ALA A 74 1.30 11.17 -2.05
C ALA A 74 1.47 11.66 -3.49
N SER A 75 0.38 11.96 -4.20
CA SER A 75 0.44 12.46 -5.58
C SER A 75 1.11 13.83 -5.70
N ILE A 76 0.90 14.72 -4.72
CA ILE A 76 1.50 16.06 -4.72
C ILE A 76 3.00 16.01 -4.38
N HIS A 77 3.38 15.12 -3.47
CA HIS A 77 4.75 15.03 -2.96
C HIS A 77 5.64 14.05 -3.73
N LEU A 78 5.12 13.37 -4.77
CA LEU A 78 5.92 12.46 -5.60
C LEU A 78 6.76 13.28 -6.59
N PRO A 79 8.09 13.38 -6.40
CA PRO A 79 8.94 14.07 -7.36
C PRO A 79 8.93 13.32 -8.70
N PRO A 80 8.94 14.05 -9.83
CA PRO A 80 9.02 13.41 -11.14
C PRO A 80 10.29 12.58 -11.22
N LEU A 81 10.13 11.31 -11.58
CA LEU A 81 11.25 10.39 -11.75
C LEU A 81 12.13 10.94 -12.90
N PRO A 82 13.44 11.19 -12.68
CA PRO A 82 14.30 11.72 -13.73
C PRO A 82 14.25 10.79 -14.94
N SER A 83 13.73 11.28 -16.06
CA SER A 83 13.81 10.55 -17.32
C SER A 83 15.26 10.63 -17.82
N PRO A 84 15.92 9.51 -18.16
CA PRO A 84 17.28 9.53 -18.72
C PRO A 84 17.38 10.07 -20.16
N ARG A 85 16.55 11.05 -20.57
CA ARG A 85 16.57 11.65 -21.91
C ARG A 85 16.22 13.13 -21.85
N ALA A 86 17.20 13.93 -21.48
CA ALA A 86 17.18 15.39 -21.65
C ALA A 86 18.60 15.91 -21.98
N ASP A 87 19.38 15.15 -22.75
CA ASP A 87 20.66 15.62 -23.31
C ASP A 87 20.94 14.89 -24.63
N ASP A 88 20.25 15.33 -25.69
CA ASP A 88 20.63 15.07 -27.09
C ASP A 88 19.86 16.07 -27.98
N ARG A 89 20.13 17.37 -27.79
CA ARG A 89 19.99 18.50 -28.74
C ARG A 89 20.18 19.85 -28.05
#